data_AF-A0A673WIS8-F1
#
_entry.id   AF-A0A673WIS8-F1
#
_cell.length_a   1.000
_cell.length_b   1.000
_cell.length_c   1.000
_cell.angle_alpha   90.00
_cell.angle_beta   90.00
_cell.angle_gamma   90.00
#
_symmetry.space_group_name_H-M   'P 1'
#
loop_
_entity.id
_entity.type
_entity.pdbx_description
1 polymer ?
#
loop_
_entity_poly.entity_id
_entity_poly.type
_entity_poly.pdbx_seq_one_letter_code
_entity_poly.pdbx_strand_id
1 'polypeptide(L)'
;RSSCVDFIFNQQLSGNTAKHCVCVCVCVCVCVCVCVRPYLAPLFERVKNRSAALSVPNQSPMERFLKRHLSVTQLCEQSWCEIKMAYGLIKPKVRMLEMQKTEVTSGASIHLARELEVKPNVVTVAAVTREDREALKLINMLQMVPALEAGQLVREFPVFGVLEGMFFMGVVDELYRSDSGELVLSELKTRSHNSLPRPAQTRGHSLQVHYRHVKFRKVLSMYH
;
A
#
# COMPACT_ATOMS: atom_id res chain seq x y z
N ARG A 1 3.70 -12.57 25.52
CA ARG A 1 3.08 -13.54 24.59
C ARG A 1 2.14 -12.76 23.69
N SER A 2 2.60 -12.37 22.50
CA SER A 2 1.77 -11.69 21.51
C SER A 2 0.86 -12.72 20.82
N SER A 3 -0.38 -12.36 20.55
CA SER A 3 -1.36 -13.22 19.86
C SER A 3 -1.66 -12.64 18.48
N CYS A 4 -1.69 -13.49 17.46
CA CYS A 4 -2.01 -13.13 16.07
C CYS A 4 -3.47 -13.50 15.75
N VAL A 5 -4.16 -12.65 14.99
CA VAL A 5 -5.50 -12.94 14.45
C VAL A 5 -5.48 -12.59 12.96
N ASP A 6 -5.84 -13.56 12.11
CA ASP A 6 -5.93 -13.40 10.67
C ASP A 6 -7.38 -13.07 10.25
N PHE A 7 -7.54 -12.13 9.32
CA PHE A 7 -8.82 -11.83 8.68
C PHE A 7 -8.78 -12.27 7.22
N ILE A 8 -9.70 -13.16 6.83
CA ILE A 8 -9.74 -13.83 5.52
C ILE A 8 -10.98 -13.38 4.73
N PHE A 9 -10.80 -13.02 3.45
CA PHE A 9 -11.89 -12.77 2.49
C PHE A 9 -11.73 -13.68 1.27
N ASN A 10 -12.77 -14.44 0.92
CA ASN A 10 -12.77 -15.43 -0.17
C ASN A 10 -13.62 -14.96 -1.36
N GLN A 11 -13.11 -15.10 -2.60
CA GLN A 11 -13.90 -14.91 -3.82
C GLN A 11 -13.37 -15.72 -5.01
N GLN A 12 -14.30 -16.32 -5.78
CA GLN A 12 -14.06 -17.09 -6.99
C GLN A 12 -13.74 -16.20 -8.21
N LEU A 13 -12.60 -16.46 -8.87
CA LEU A 13 -12.21 -15.83 -10.14
C LEU A 13 -12.06 -16.91 -11.22
N SER A 14 -12.99 -16.95 -12.19
CA SER A 14 -12.90 -17.82 -13.36
C SER A 14 -11.89 -17.26 -14.36
N GLY A 15 -10.79 -17.99 -14.60
CA GLY A 15 -9.69 -17.58 -15.48
C GLY A 15 -9.83 -18.10 -16.91
N ASN A 16 -9.44 -17.29 -17.89
CA ASN A 16 -9.12 -17.73 -19.24
C ASN A 16 -7.63 -17.39 -19.48
N THR A 17 -6.84 -18.37 -19.92
CA THR A 17 -5.38 -18.29 -20.05
C THR A 17 -4.98 -17.59 -21.35
N ALA A 18 -4.68 -16.30 -21.27
CA ALA A 18 -4.07 -15.58 -22.38
C ALA A 18 -2.63 -15.17 -22.00
N LYS A 19 -1.65 -15.65 -22.76
CA LYS A 19 -0.26 -15.20 -22.67
C LYS A 19 -0.20 -13.78 -23.21
N HIS A 20 -0.14 -12.78 -22.33
CA HIS A 20 -0.01 -11.39 -22.72
C HIS A 20 1.40 -10.87 -22.41
N CYS A 21 2.08 -10.37 -23.44
CA CYS A 21 3.29 -9.57 -23.27
C CYS A 21 2.89 -8.20 -22.72
N VAL A 22 3.11 -7.97 -21.42
CA VAL A 22 3.00 -6.63 -20.85
C VAL A 22 4.17 -5.80 -21.38
N CYS A 23 3.91 -5.00 -22.42
CA CYS A 23 4.84 -3.98 -22.87
C CYS A 23 4.80 -2.83 -21.85
N VAL A 24 5.58 -2.92 -20.78
CA VAL A 24 5.89 -1.75 -19.97
C VAL A 24 6.86 -0.91 -20.79
N CYS A 25 6.33 0.08 -21.51
CA CYS A 25 7.13 1.11 -22.16
C CYS A 25 7.82 1.95 -21.07
N VAL A 26 8.89 1.43 -20.45
CA VAL A 26 9.85 2.28 -19.78
C VAL A 26 10.61 2.96 -20.90
N CYS A 27 10.14 4.15 -21.25
CA CYS A 27 10.75 5.01 -22.25
C CYS A 27 12.12 5.48 -21.73
N VAL A 28 13.11 4.60 -21.76
CA VAL A 28 14.53 4.94 -21.74
C VAL A 28 14.91 4.80 -23.22
N CYS A 29 14.80 5.81 -24.07
CA CYS A 29 15.45 7.11 -24.01
C CYS A 29 14.70 8.09 -24.93
N VAL A 30 14.91 9.40 -24.74
CA VAL A 30 14.49 10.53 -25.63
C VAL A 30 13.09 11.12 -25.28
N CYS A 31 13.11 12.36 -24.76
CA CYS A 31 11.99 13.26 -24.46
C CYS A 31 11.36 13.30 -23.04
N VAL A 32 11.98 12.74 -21.99
CA VAL A 32 11.67 13.13 -20.58
C VAL A 32 12.64 14.19 -20.06
N CYS A 33 13.33 14.91 -20.95
CA CYS A 33 14.22 16.00 -20.57
C CYS A 33 13.59 17.40 -20.66
N VAL A 34 12.34 17.58 -21.13
CA VAL A 34 11.77 18.94 -21.30
C VAL A 34 10.32 19.16 -20.83
N CYS A 35 9.42 18.17 -20.72
CA CYS A 35 8.00 18.48 -20.42
C CYS A 35 7.52 18.30 -18.97
N VAL A 36 8.36 17.84 -18.04
CA VAL A 36 7.98 17.71 -16.60
C VAL A 36 8.32 18.98 -15.79
N ARG A 37 9.07 19.93 -16.37
CA ARG A 37 9.50 21.14 -15.66
C ARG A 37 8.41 22.19 -15.40
N PRO A 38 7.37 22.43 -16.23
CA PRO A 38 6.44 23.52 -15.93
C PRO A 38 5.40 23.19 -14.84
N TYR A 39 5.04 21.91 -14.64
CA TYR A 39 3.97 21.54 -13.67
C TYR A 39 4.47 21.13 -12.28
N LEU A 40 5.72 20.67 -12.13
CA LEU A 40 6.26 20.23 -10.84
C LEU A 40 7.22 21.21 -10.16
N ALA A 41 7.70 22.25 -10.88
CA ALA A 41 8.50 23.31 -10.28
C ALA A 41 7.81 24.00 -9.07
N PRO A 42 6.50 24.29 -9.09
CA PRO A 42 5.81 24.88 -7.93
C PRO A 42 5.75 23.92 -6.73
N LEU A 43 5.69 22.61 -6.98
CA LEU A 43 5.63 21.58 -5.96
C LEU A 43 6.99 21.41 -5.25
N PHE A 44 8.09 21.50 -6.00
CA PHE A 44 9.45 21.39 -5.48
C PHE A 44 9.80 22.57 -4.55
N GLU A 45 9.37 23.78 -4.90
CA GLU A 45 9.62 24.97 -4.09
C GLU A 45 8.72 25.03 -2.84
N ARG A 46 7.53 24.44 -2.87
CA ARG A 46 6.67 24.22 -1.68
C ARG A 46 7.25 23.20 -0.71
N VAL A 47 7.98 22.18 -1.17
CA VAL A 47 8.65 21.21 -0.29
C VAL A 47 9.72 21.89 0.57
N LYS A 48 10.41 22.92 0.04
CA LYS A 48 11.40 23.71 0.78
C LYS A 48 10.77 24.58 1.88
N ASN A 49 9.53 25.05 1.70
CA ASN A 49 8.82 25.92 2.65
C ASN A 49 7.44 25.36 3.06
N ARG A 50 7.41 24.32 3.92
CA ARG A 50 6.16 23.75 4.45
C ARG A 50 5.22 24.79 5.07
N SER A 51 5.76 25.82 5.72
CA SER A 51 4.97 26.89 6.35
C SER A 51 4.20 27.75 5.33
N ALA A 52 4.76 27.96 4.14
CA ALA A 52 4.11 28.69 3.04
C ALA A 52 3.12 27.82 2.25
N ALA A 53 3.32 26.49 2.24
CA ALA A 53 2.37 25.58 1.62
C ALA A 53 1.03 25.52 2.39
N LEU A 54 1.05 25.66 3.72
CA LEU A 54 -0.15 25.60 4.57
C LEU A 54 -1.04 26.86 4.54
N SER A 55 -0.56 27.99 4.01
CA SER A 55 -1.22 29.30 4.10
C SER A 55 -2.00 29.73 2.85
N VAL A 56 -2.00 28.92 1.78
CA VAL A 56 -2.71 29.27 0.53
C VAL A 56 -4.19 28.90 0.65
N PRO A 57 -5.12 29.84 0.39
CA PRO A 57 -6.56 29.54 0.38
C PRO A 57 -6.94 28.56 -0.73
N ASN A 58 -8.04 27.82 -0.56
CA ASN A 58 -8.62 26.89 -1.55
C ASN A 58 -7.75 25.72 -2.03
N GLN A 59 -6.72 25.32 -1.27
CA GLN A 59 -6.01 24.08 -1.56
C GLN A 59 -6.83 22.85 -1.17
N SER A 60 -6.81 21.82 -2.01
CA SER A 60 -7.27 20.49 -1.60
C SER A 60 -6.39 19.94 -0.47
N PRO A 61 -6.91 19.04 0.40
CA PRO A 61 -6.10 18.39 1.43
C PRO A 61 -4.83 17.73 0.88
N MET A 62 -4.90 17.14 -0.32
CA MET A 62 -3.77 16.50 -0.98
C MET A 62 -2.66 17.50 -1.32
N GLU A 63 -3.02 18.67 -1.85
CA GLU A 63 -2.07 19.74 -2.16
C GLU A 63 -1.49 20.36 -0.89
N ARG A 64 -2.33 20.62 0.11
CA ARG A 64 -1.93 21.20 1.39
C ARG A 64 -0.88 20.37 2.11
N PHE A 65 -1.03 19.04 2.07
CA PHE A 65 -0.09 18.11 2.70
C PHE A 65 0.96 17.54 1.72
N LEU A 66 1.02 18.06 0.49
CA LEU A 66 1.95 17.63 -0.58
C LEU A 66 1.93 16.11 -0.81
N LYS A 67 0.74 15.52 -0.72
CA LYS A 67 0.49 14.09 -0.91
C LYS A 67 0.16 13.82 -2.37
N ARG A 68 0.82 12.81 -2.95
CA ARG A 68 0.46 12.26 -4.28
C ARG A 68 -0.55 11.12 -4.18
N HIS A 69 -0.66 10.51 -3.01
CA HIS A 69 -1.54 9.39 -2.71
C HIS A 69 -1.86 9.32 -1.21
N LEU A 70 -2.91 8.60 -0.87
CA LEU A 70 -3.21 8.18 0.49
C LEU A 70 -2.94 6.68 0.64
N SER A 71 -2.47 6.24 1.81
CA SER A 71 -2.41 4.80 2.08
C SER A 71 -3.77 4.24 2.46
N VAL A 72 -4.00 2.94 2.24
CA VAL A 72 -5.22 2.26 2.73
C VAL A 72 -5.36 2.45 4.25
N THR A 73 -4.26 2.39 5.00
CA THR A 73 -4.27 2.68 6.44
C THR A 73 -4.80 4.07 6.75
N GLN A 74 -4.38 5.10 6.00
CA GLN A 74 -4.89 6.46 6.19
C GLN A 74 -6.39 6.57 5.88
N LEU A 75 -6.86 5.88 4.84
CA LEU A 75 -8.30 5.84 4.51
C LEU A 75 -9.12 5.17 5.62
N CYS A 76 -8.64 4.04 6.15
CA CYS A 76 -9.31 3.34 7.25
C CYS A 76 -9.26 4.15 8.56
N GLU A 77 -8.18 4.90 8.82
CA GLU A 77 -8.08 5.83 9.96
C GLU A 77 -9.21 6.88 9.92
N GLN A 78 -9.58 7.37 8.72
CA GLN A 78 -10.69 8.34 8.57
C GLN A 78 -12.03 7.76 9.01
N SER A 79 -12.31 6.51 8.64
CA SER A 79 -13.58 5.84 9.00
C SER A 79 -13.79 5.68 10.51
N TRP A 80 -12.70 5.71 11.28
CA TRP A 80 -12.73 5.69 12.74
C TRP A 80 -12.83 7.11 13.31
N CYS A 81 -11.91 7.99 12.91
CA CYS A 81 -11.86 9.38 13.34
C CYS A 81 -11.08 10.22 12.33
N GLU A 82 -11.80 11.03 11.56
CA GLU A 82 -11.22 11.95 10.56
C GLU A 82 -10.19 12.90 11.17
N ILE A 83 -10.47 13.41 12.37
CA ILE A 83 -9.56 14.31 13.10
C ILE A 83 -8.24 13.62 13.42
N LYS A 84 -8.24 12.33 13.76
CA LYS A 84 -7.00 11.58 14.03
C LYS A 84 -6.11 11.52 12.80
N MET A 85 -6.70 11.21 11.64
CA MET A 85 -5.97 11.13 10.37
C MET A 85 -5.40 12.50 9.99
N ALA A 86 -6.21 13.56 10.07
CA ALA A 86 -5.78 14.94 9.81
C ALA A 86 -4.68 15.38 10.78
N TYR A 87 -4.81 15.07 12.07
CA TYR A 87 -3.81 15.40 13.08
C TYR A 87 -2.47 14.71 12.79
N GLY A 88 -2.49 13.45 12.32
CA GLY A 88 -1.29 12.74 11.89
C GLY A 88 -0.60 13.38 10.68
N LEU A 89 -1.34 14.09 9.81
CA LEU A 89 -0.79 14.88 8.71
C LEU A 89 -0.24 16.24 9.18
N ILE A 90 -0.94 16.91 10.09
CA ILE A 90 -0.57 18.21 10.65
C ILE A 90 0.66 18.09 11.57
N LYS A 91 0.73 17.03 12.37
CA LYS A 91 1.79 16.77 13.35
C LYS A 91 2.56 15.47 13.00
N PRO A 92 3.36 15.47 11.92
CA PRO A 92 4.05 14.26 11.47
C PRO A 92 5.03 13.70 12.51
N LYS A 93 5.60 14.55 13.37
CA LYS A 93 6.46 14.11 14.48
C LYS A 93 5.71 13.26 15.50
N VAL A 94 4.45 13.59 15.79
CA VAL A 94 3.62 12.80 16.72
C VAL A 94 3.31 11.44 16.09
N ARG A 95 2.90 11.40 14.82
CA ARG A 95 2.69 10.14 14.08
C ARG A 95 3.94 9.28 14.06
N MET A 96 5.12 9.88 13.87
CA MET A 96 6.40 9.15 13.89
C MET A 96 6.67 8.51 15.26
N LEU A 97 6.41 9.21 16.36
CA LEU A 97 6.55 8.65 17.71
C LEU A 97 5.53 7.52 17.96
N GLU A 98 4.31 7.63 17.44
CA GLU A 98 3.33 6.54 17.50
C GLU A 98 3.82 5.28 16.76
N MET A 99 4.51 5.46 15.62
CA MET A 99 5.08 4.35 14.85
C MET A 99 6.30 3.70 15.52
N GLN A 100 6.94 4.37 16.49
CA GLN A 100 8.07 3.85 17.25
C GLN A 100 7.66 3.05 18.50
N LYS A 101 6.37 3.02 18.83
CA LYS A 101 5.85 2.22 19.94
C LYS A 101 6.21 0.75 19.79
N THR A 102 6.51 0.10 20.91
CA THR A 102 6.99 -1.29 20.94
C THR A 102 6.02 -2.27 20.31
N GLU A 103 4.71 -2.03 20.44
CA GLU A 103 3.69 -2.89 19.83
C GLU A 103 3.69 -2.77 18.31
N VAL A 104 3.96 -1.58 17.77
CA VAL A 104 4.01 -1.35 16.32
C VAL A 104 5.29 -1.93 15.73
N THR A 105 6.43 -1.71 16.38
CA THR A 105 7.73 -2.24 15.92
C THR A 105 7.80 -3.75 16.05
N SER A 106 7.25 -4.34 17.12
CA SER A 106 7.10 -5.79 17.26
C SER A 106 6.13 -6.37 16.23
N GLY A 107 5.08 -5.65 15.85
CA GLY A 107 4.22 -6.05 14.74
C GLY A 107 5.02 -6.10 13.44
N ALA A 108 5.72 -5.02 13.11
CA ALA A 108 6.53 -4.90 11.91
C ALA A 108 7.60 -6.01 11.80
N SER A 109 8.25 -6.39 12.91
CA SER A 109 9.23 -7.48 12.89
C SER A 109 8.59 -8.85 12.59
N ILE A 110 7.36 -9.09 13.05
CA ILE A 110 6.60 -10.31 12.71
C ILE A 110 6.24 -10.33 11.22
N HIS A 111 5.79 -9.21 10.65
CA HIS A 111 5.52 -9.11 9.21
C HIS A 111 6.79 -9.38 8.38
N LEU A 112 7.91 -8.76 8.77
CA LEU A 112 9.20 -8.95 8.10
C LEU A 112 9.66 -10.41 8.18
N ALA A 113 9.57 -11.05 9.35
CA ALA A 113 9.95 -12.45 9.51
C ALA A 113 9.14 -13.35 8.55
N ARG A 114 7.82 -13.12 8.46
CA ARG A 114 6.95 -13.87 7.55
C ARG A 114 7.25 -13.59 6.09
N GLU A 115 7.55 -12.35 5.70
CA GLU A 115 7.97 -12.04 4.32
C GLU A 115 9.21 -12.86 3.91
N LEU A 116 10.20 -12.93 4.80
CA LEU A 116 11.46 -13.64 4.55
C LEU A 116 11.29 -15.16 4.45
N GLU A 117 10.22 -15.75 5.01
CA GLU A 117 9.89 -17.18 4.83
C GLU A 117 9.60 -17.51 3.35
N VAL A 118 8.97 -16.59 2.63
CA VAL A 118 8.60 -16.78 1.21
C VAL A 118 9.69 -16.26 0.27
N LYS A 119 10.43 -15.23 0.67
CA LYS A 119 11.49 -14.60 -0.13
C LYS A 119 12.83 -14.66 0.61
N PRO A 120 13.49 -15.82 0.72
CA PRO A 120 14.75 -15.93 1.45
C PRO A 120 15.91 -15.18 0.79
N ASN A 121 15.88 -15.04 -0.54
CA ASN A 121 16.94 -14.38 -1.32
C ASN A 121 16.62 -12.91 -1.61
N VAL A 122 16.45 -12.10 -0.56
CA VAL A 122 16.21 -10.65 -0.73
C VAL A 122 17.44 -9.96 -1.29
N VAL A 123 17.30 -9.33 -2.45
CA VAL A 123 18.33 -8.49 -3.05
C VAL A 123 18.14 -7.05 -2.54
N THR A 124 19.15 -6.54 -1.83
CA THR A 124 19.15 -5.15 -1.37
C THR A 124 19.42 -4.21 -2.55
N VAL A 125 18.43 -3.39 -2.90
CA VAL A 125 18.56 -2.36 -3.93
C VAL A 125 18.54 -0.98 -3.27
N ALA A 126 19.54 -0.15 -3.56
CA ALA A 126 19.58 1.22 -3.07
C ALA A 126 18.58 2.09 -3.84
N ALA A 127 17.52 2.56 -3.16
CA ALA A 127 16.56 3.50 -3.71
C ALA A 127 16.95 4.93 -3.32
N VAL A 128 17.47 5.71 -4.27
CA VAL A 128 17.98 7.07 -4.02
C VAL A 128 16.87 8.10 -4.19
N THR A 129 16.08 7.97 -5.25
CA THR A 129 15.02 8.92 -5.58
C THR A 129 13.66 8.47 -5.02
N ARG A 130 12.65 9.33 -5.18
CA ARG A 130 11.27 8.93 -4.88
C ARG A 130 10.75 7.97 -5.95
N GLU A 131 11.13 8.24 -7.18
CA GLU A 131 10.76 7.47 -8.36
C GLU A 131 11.34 6.04 -8.27
N ASP A 132 12.56 5.87 -7.77
CA ASP A 132 13.18 4.55 -7.51
C ASP A 132 12.32 3.72 -6.56
N ARG A 133 11.82 4.34 -5.48
CA ARG A 133 10.98 3.66 -4.49
C ARG A 133 9.63 3.22 -5.05
N GLU A 134 9.07 3.99 -5.98
CA GLU A 134 7.83 3.59 -6.66
C GLU A 134 8.11 2.51 -7.73
N ALA A 135 9.23 2.62 -8.46
CA ALA A 135 9.66 1.62 -9.42
C ALA A 135 9.91 0.25 -8.76
N LEU A 136 10.54 0.22 -7.58
CA LEU A 136 10.76 -1.03 -6.84
C LEU A 136 9.45 -1.74 -6.48
N LYS A 137 8.38 -1.00 -6.15
CA LYS A 137 7.07 -1.61 -5.89
C LYS A 137 6.50 -2.28 -7.15
N LEU A 138 6.65 -1.63 -8.30
CA LEU A 138 6.20 -2.18 -9.59
C LEU A 138 7.02 -3.42 -9.98
N ILE A 139 8.34 -3.38 -9.79
CA ILE A 139 9.21 -4.53 -10.06
C ILE A 139 8.84 -5.71 -9.15
N ASN A 140 8.67 -5.45 -7.85
CA ASN A 140 8.24 -6.47 -6.89
C ASN A 140 6.88 -7.07 -7.31
N MET A 141 5.92 -6.23 -7.70
CA MET A 141 4.62 -6.68 -8.20
C MET A 141 4.79 -7.62 -9.41
N LEU A 142 5.55 -7.22 -10.42
CA LEU A 142 5.76 -7.99 -11.65
C LEU A 142 6.40 -9.36 -11.37
N GLN A 143 7.26 -9.45 -10.35
CA GLN A 143 7.87 -10.71 -9.93
C GLN A 143 6.88 -11.60 -9.16
N MET A 144 5.97 -10.99 -8.39
CA MET A 144 4.99 -11.70 -7.58
C MET A 144 3.80 -12.25 -8.37
N VAL A 145 3.40 -11.60 -9.47
CA VAL A 145 2.23 -12.02 -10.26
C VAL A 145 2.39 -13.45 -10.81
N PRO A 146 3.50 -13.81 -11.49
CA PRO A 146 3.72 -15.18 -11.96
C PRO A 146 3.75 -16.21 -10.82
N ALA A 147 4.30 -15.85 -9.66
CA ALA A 147 4.31 -16.73 -8.49
C ALA A 147 2.87 -17.03 -8.01
N LEU A 148 2.01 -16.01 -7.97
CA LEU A 148 0.60 -16.17 -7.62
C LEU A 148 -0.17 -16.99 -8.68
N GLU A 149 0.14 -16.80 -9.97
CA GLU A 149 -0.43 -17.61 -11.07
C GLU A 149 0.00 -19.07 -10.99
N ALA A 150 1.23 -19.34 -10.56
CA ALA A 150 1.75 -20.67 -10.29
C ALA A 150 1.20 -21.31 -9.00
N GLY A 151 0.27 -20.64 -8.30
CA GLY A 151 -0.36 -21.12 -7.08
C GLY A 151 0.51 -20.97 -5.82
N GLN A 152 1.59 -20.18 -5.88
CA GLN A 152 2.43 -19.93 -4.71
C GLN A 152 1.81 -18.88 -3.78
N LEU A 153 2.09 -19.01 -2.49
CA LEU A 153 1.80 -17.95 -1.52
C LEU A 153 2.69 -16.74 -1.81
N VAL A 154 2.07 -15.56 -1.90
CA VAL A 154 2.74 -14.28 -2.07
C VAL A 154 2.53 -13.43 -0.84
N ARG A 155 3.59 -12.77 -0.38
CA ARG A 155 3.57 -11.84 0.75
C ARG A 155 3.99 -10.43 0.37
N GLU A 156 3.43 -9.45 1.09
CA GLU A 156 3.71 -8.02 0.92
C GLU A 156 3.45 -7.55 -0.52
N PHE A 157 2.30 -7.94 -1.09
CA PHE A 157 1.94 -7.59 -2.47
C PHE A 157 1.46 -6.14 -2.54
N PRO A 158 2.16 -5.25 -3.27
CA PRO A 158 1.76 -3.85 -3.39
C PRO A 158 0.47 -3.74 -4.21
N VAL A 159 -0.48 -2.90 -3.77
CA VAL A 159 -1.72 -2.62 -4.50
C VAL A 159 -1.93 -1.14 -4.65
N PHE A 160 -2.40 -0.71 -5.81
CA PHE A 160 -2.69 0.70 -6.08
C PHE A 160 -3.96 0.86 -6.88
N GLY A 161 -4.47 2.08 -6.94
CA GLY A 161 -5.66 2.39 -7.72
C GLY A 161 -6.30 3.71 -7.33
N VAL A 162 -7.08 4.25 -8.25
CA VAL A 162 -7.83 5.50 -8.07
C VAL A 162 -9.22 5.20 -7.53
N LEU A 163 -9.64 5.96 -6.52
CA LEU A 163 -10.99 5.97 -5.96
C LEU A 163 -11.41 7.43 -5.80
N GLU A 164 -12.54 7.83 -6.38
CA GLU A 164 -13.04 9.21 -6.34
C GLU A 164 -12.00 10.26 -6.77
N GLY A 165 -11.26 9.98 -7.85
CA GLY A 165 -10.21 10.87 -8.36
C GLY A 165 -8.94 10.94 -7.50
N MET A 166 -8.90 10.27 -6.35
CA MET A 166 -7.74 10.19 -5.47
C MET A 166 -6.96 8.89 -5.69
N PHE A 167 -5.64 9.00 -5.80
CA PHE A 167 -4.77 7.83 -5.90
C PHE A 167 -4.52 7.25 -4.50
N PHE A 168 -4.66 5.94 -4.36
CA PHE A 168 -4.41 5.25 -3.10
C PHE A 168 -3.41 4.11 -3.30
N MET A 169 -2.59 3.85 -2.28
CA MET A 169 -1.67 2.72 -2.25
C MET A 169 -1.86 1.87 -0.99
N GLY A 170 -1.59 0.59 -1.08
CA GLY A 170 -1.60 -0.34 0.03
C GLY A 170 -0.64 -1.49 -0.23
N VAL A 171 -0.49 -2.34 0.77
CA VAL A 171 0.27 -3.58 0.68
C VAL A 171 -0.59 -4.66 1.29
N VAL A 172 -0.78 -5.77 0.57
CA VAL A 172 -1.52 -6.93 1.04
C VAL A 172 -0.54 -7.90 1.68
N ASP A 173 -0.79 -8.29 2.93
CA ASP A 173 0.15 -9.10 3.69
C ASP A 173 0.30 -10.49 3.08
N GLU A 174 -0.81 -11.15 2.71
CA GLU A 174 -0.84 -12.48 2.12
C GLU A 174 -1.86 -12.60 0.98
N LEU A 175 -1.43 -13.22 -0.12
CA LEU A 175 -2.26 -13.61 -1.26
C LEU A 175 -1.93 -15.04 -1.68
N TYR A 176 -2.94 -15.86 -1.85
CA TYR A 176 -2.81 -17.21 -2.37
C TYR A 176 -4.11 -17.68 -3.03
N ARG A 177 -4.06 -18.82 -3.73
CA ARG A 177 -5.26 -19.50 -4.21
C ARG A 177 -5.59 -20.66 -3.27
N SER A 178 -6.85 -20.76 -2.86
CA SER A 178 -7.34 -21.90 -2.09
C SER A 178 -7.38 -23.18 -2.96
N ASP A 179 -7.58 -24.32 -2.32
CA ASP A 179 -7.80 -25.61 -3.00
C ASP A 179 -9.03 -25.59 -3.92
N SER A 180 -10.01 -24.73 -3.63
CA SER A 180 -11.19 -24.49 -4.47
C SER A 180 -10.93 -23.57 -5.67
N GLY A 181 -9.70 -23.05 -5.82
CA GLY A 181 -9.31 -22.11 -6.87
C GLY A 181 -9.70 -20.66 -6.59
N GLU A 182 -10.27 -20.36 -5.43
CA GLU A 182 -10.62 -19.00 -5.02
C GLU A 182 -9.37 -18.22 -4.65
N LEU A 183 -9.34 -16.94 -5.01
CA LEU A 183 -8.28 -16.06 -4.56
C LEU A 183 -8.59 -15.63 -3.13
N VAL A 184 -7.63 -15.86 -2.24
CA VAL A 184 -7.72 -15.53 -0.83
C VAL A 184 -6.79 -14.38 -0.50
N LEU A 185 -7.36 -13.34 0.11
CA LEU A 185 -6.62 -12.24 0.69
C LEU A 185 -6.67 -12.36 2.21
N SER A 186 -5.49 -12.41 2.83
CA SER A 186 -5.34 -12.54 4.27
C SER A 186 -4.54 -11.35 4.83
N GLU A 187 -5.07 -10.77 5.90
CA GLU A 187 -4.43 -9.69 6.66
C GLU A 187 -4.07 -10.17 8.06
N LEU A 188 -2.80 -10.01 8.43
CA LEU A 188 -2.32 -10.33 9.77
C LEU A 188 -2.45 -9.12 10.68
N LYS A 189 -3.04 -9.31 11.87
CA LYS A 189 -2.98 -8.32 12.96
C LYS A 189 -2.33 -8.89 14.21
N THR A 190 -1.31 -8.19 14.69
CA THR A 190 -0.64 -8.51 15.95
C THR A 190 -1.31 -7.81 17.13
N ARG A 191 -1.47 -8.52 18.24
CA ARG A 191 -2.08 -7.98 19.48
C ARG A 191 -1.25 -8.31 20.71
N SER A 192 -1.29 -7.40 21.70
CA SER A 192 -0.65 -7.57 22.99
C SER A 192 -1.35 -8.58 23.90
N HIS A 193 -2.65 -8.78 23.71
CA HIS A 193 -3.47 -9.67 24.52
C HIS A 193 -4.19 -10.70 23.65
N ASN A 194 -4.18 -11.95 24.12
CA ASN A 194 -4.87 -13.09 23.53
C ASN A 194 -6.39 -13.02 23.76
N SER A 195 -7.00 -12.00 23.19
CA SER A 195 -8.45 -11.80 23.14
C SER A 195 -8.85 -11.62 21.68
N LEU A 196 -10.15 -11.61 21.39
CA LEU A 196 -10.65 -11.15 20.10
C LEU A 196 -10.71 -9.61 20.05
N PRO A 197 -10.55 -8.99 18.86
CA PRO A 197 -10.72 -7.56 18.71
C PRO A 197 -12.15 -7.15 19.07
N ARG A 198 -12.30 -5.93 19.61
CA ARG A 198 -13.63 -5.37 19.89
C ARG A 198 -14.37 -5.13 18.56
N PRO A 199 -15.71 -5.16 18.53
CA PRO A 199 -16.49 -4.95 17.30
C PRO A 199 -16.09 -3.70 16.52
N ALA A 200 -15.77 -2.63 17.25
CA ALA A 200 -15.31 -1.37 16.69
C ALA A 200 -13.98 -1.52 15.90
N GLN A 201 -13.04 -2.33 16.40
CA GLN A 201 -11.78 -2.66 15.74
C GLN A 201 -12.02 -3.60 14.54
N THR A 202 -12.88 -4.59 14.71
CA THR A 202 -13.28 -5.53 13.64
C THR A 202 -13.84 -4.82 12.42
N ARG A 203 -14.67 -3.78 12.61
CA ARG A 203 -15.17 -2.94 11.50
C ARG A 203 -14.03 -2.26 10.74
N GLY A 204 -13.05 -1.70 11.45
CA GLY A 204 -11.87 -1.10 10.84
C GLY A 204 -11.03 -2.11 10.06
N HIS A 205 -10.82 -3.31 10.62
CA HIS A 205 -10.11 -4.39 9.93
C HIS A 205 -10.85 -4.87 8.67
N SER A 206 -12.17 -5.01 8.76
CA SER A 206 -13.02 -5.42 7.62
C SER A 206 -12.94 -4.40 6.49
N LEU A 207 -12.98 -3.11 6.82
CA LEU A 207 -12.84 -2.03 5.85
C LEU A 207 -11.46 -2.05 5.18
N GLN A 208 -10.41 -2.33 5.96
CA GLN A 208 -9.05 -2.41 5.45
C GLN A 208 -8.86 -3.56 4.47
N VAL A 209 -9.38 -4.75 4.80
CA VAL A 209 -9.41 -5.92 3.90
C VAL A 209 -10.22 -5.60 2.64
N HIS A 210 -11.39 -5.00 2.77
CA HIS A 210 -12.24 -4.62 1.64
C HIS A 210 -11.52 -3.68 0.65
N TYR A 211 -10.88 -2.61 1.13
CA TYR A 211 -10.17 -1.68 0.25
C TYR A 211 -8.98 -2.33 -0.45
N ARG A 212 -8.23 -3.18 0.26
CA ARG A 212 -7.13 -3.95 -0.33
C ARG A 212 -7.64 -4.88 -1.43
N HIS A 213 -8.75 -5.57 -1.20
CA HIS A 213 -9.40 -6.44 -2.18
C HIS A 213 -9.85 -5.68 -3.44
N VAL A 214 -10.58 -4.58 -3.28
CA VAL A 214 -11.05 -3.74 -4.41
C VAL A 214 -9.88 -3.25 -5.26
N LYS A 215 -8.77 -2.89 -4.61
CA LYS A 215 -7.55 -2.45 -5.29
C LYS A 215 -6.85 -3.58 -6.02
N PHE A 216 -6.70 -4.73 -5.36
CA PHE A 216 -6.11 -5.90 -5.97
C PHE A 216 -6.87 -6.31 -7.23
N ARG A 217 -8.20 -6.30 -7.19
CA ARG A 217 -9.04 -6.56 -8.37
C ARG A 217 -8.77 -5.59 -9.52
N LYS A 218 -8.57 -4.30 -9.22
CA LYS A 218 -8.18 -3.30 -10.24
C LYS A 218 -6.79 -3.56 -10.82
N VAL A 219 -5.85 -4.03 -10.00
CA VAL A 219 -4.53 -4.44 -10.48
C VAL A 219 -4.68 -5.61 -11.44
N LEU A 220 -5.40 -6.68 -11.06
CA LEU A 220 -5.63 -7.83 -11.94
C LEU A 220 -6.32 -7.45 -13.26
N SER A 221 -7.30 -6.54 -13.24
CA SER A 221 -7.95 -6.08 -14.48
C SER A 221 -7.07 -5.22 -15.38
N MET A 222 -5.87 -4.81 -14.93
CA MET A 222 -4.87 -4.18 -15.80
C MET A 222 -3.94 -5.23 -16.44
N TYR A 223 -3.87 -6.44 -15.88
CA TYR A 223 -3.05 -7.54 -16.42
C TYR A 223 -3.80 -8.39 -17.46
N HIS A 224 -5.13 -8.49 -17.36
CA HIS A 224 -6.01 -9.13 -18.34
C HIS A 224 -6.64 -8.09 -19.27
#